data_AF-A0A5C4JBJ5-F1
#
_entry.id   AF-A0A5C4JBJ5-F1
#
_cell.length_a   1.000
_cell.length_b   1.000
_cell.length_c   1.000
_cell.angle_alpha   90.00
_cell.angle_beta   90.00
_cell.angle_gamma   90.00
#
_symmetry.space_group_name_H-M   'P 1'
#
loop_
_entity.id
_entity.type
_entity.pdbx_description
1 polymer ?
#
loop_
_entity_poly.entity_id
_entity_poly.type
_entity_poly.pdbx_seq_one_letter_code
_entity_poly.pdbx_strand_id
1 'polypeptide(L)'
;MIPVYTTDSVPVRAAGPIEQAWPVWGEAKEIGEGVDLLAQIAEGDGAHAVIGLRIATFSAHETRGILGTNPRYAMVGTAVILGPRAPERGPPLPPEEPPWTPEDEGYPPYGP
;
A
#
# COMPACT_ATOMS: atom_id res chain seq x y z
N MET A 1 -3.62 -7.16 -13.52
CA MET A 1 -4.78 -6.75 -12.70
C MET A 1 -4.32 -6.54 -11.27
N ILE A 2 -4.37 -5.30 -10.78
CA ILE A 2 -3.97 -4.91 -9.42
C ILE A 2 -5.19 -4.84 -8.47
N PRO A 3 -5.00 -5.05 -7.16
CA PRO A 3 -6.11 -4.98 -6.20
C PRO A 3 -6.61 -3.54 -5.96
N VAL A 4 -7.93 -3.42 -5.75
CA VAL A 4 -8.61 -2.18 -5.36
C VAL A 4 -9.21 -2.34 -3.97
N TYR A 5 -8.85 -1.45 -3.05
CA TYR A 5 -9.31 -1.45 -1.68
C TYR A 5 -10.15 -0.20 -1.38
N THR A 6 -11.22 -0.38 -0.62
CA THR A 6 -12.03 0.72 -0.06
C THR A 6 -11.39 1.31 1.20
N THR A 7 -10.45 0.60 1.81
CA THR A 7 -9.65 1.06 2.95
C THR A 7 -8.60 2.08 2.50
N ASP A 8 -8.13 2.88 3.46
CA ASP A 8 -7.03 3.83 3.33
C ASP A 8 -5.64 3.19 3.36
N SER A 9 -5.58 1.87 3.53
CA SER A 9 -4.35 1.09 3.67
C SER A 9 -4.43 -0.20 2.85
N VAL A 10 -3.26 -0.69 2.44
CA VAL A 10 -3.12 -1.97 1.73
C VAL A 10 -2.89 -3.08 2.78
N PRO A 11 -3.79 -4.05 2.95
CA PRO A 11 -3.73 -5.05 4.02
C PRO A 11 -2.74 -6.19 3.69
N VAL A 12 -1.52 -5.88 3.26
CA VAL A 12 -0.50 -6.89 2.97
C VAL A 12 0.55 -6.89 4.07
N ARG A 13 0.71 -8.04 4.74
CA ARG A 13 1.71 -8.28 5.78
C ARG A 13 3.17 -8.00 5.33
N ALA A 14 3.41 -7.93 4.02
CA ALA A 14 4.73 -7.78 3.41
C ALA A 14 4.93 -6.47 2.63
N ALA A 15 3.95 -5.56 2.60
CA ALA A 15 4.10 -4.28 1.92
C ALA A 15 4.99 -3.33 2.72
N GLY A 16 5.97 -2.69 2.06
CA GLY A 16 6.67 -1.53 2.63
C GLY A 16 5.79 -0.27 2.66
N PRO A 17 6.33 0.87 3.11
CA PRO A 17 5.58 2.13 3.13
C PRO A 17 5.14 2.54 1.71
N ILE A 18 4.12 3.38 1.61
CA ILE A 18 3.74 4.01 0.33
C ILE A 18 4.86 4.97 -0.09
N GLU A 19 5.49 4.71 -1.23
CA GLU A 19 6.53 5.57 -1.80
C GLU A 19 5.96 6.68 -2.68
N GLN A 20 4.91 6.35 -3.44
CA GLN A 20 4.25 7.29 -4.34
C GLN A 20 2.74 7.06 -4.30
N ALA A 21 1.99 8.14 -4.43
CA ALA A 21 0.53 8.12 -4.46
C ALA A 21 -0.01 9.21 -5.38
N TRP A 22 -1.01 8.88 -6.20
CA TRP A 22 -1.70 9.84 -7.06
C TRP A 22 -3.18 9.48 -7.22
N PRO A 23 -4.05 10.46 -7.47
CA PRO A 23 -5.47 10.18 -7.70
C PRO A 23 -5.67 9.49 -9.05
N VAL A 24 -6.60 8.53 -9.08
CA VAL A 24 -7.15 7.94 -10.29
C VAL A 24 -8.66 8.07 -10.26
N TRP A 25 -9.27 8.41 -11.39
CA TRP A 25 -10.72 8.56 -11.49
C TRP A 25 -11.25 8.03 -12.81
N GLY A 26 -12.53 7.70 -12.82
CA GLY A 26 -13.20 7.17 -13.99
C GLY A 26 -14.72 7.27 -13.86
N GLU A 27 -15.40 7.14 -15.00
CA GLU A 27 -16.85 7.05 -15.06
C GLU A 27 -17.25 5.75 -15.76
N ALA A 28 -18.25 5.06 -15.20
CA ALA A 28 -18.78 3.84 -15.79
C ALA A 28 -20.31 3.76 -15.65
N LYS A 29 -20.92 2.92 -16.48
CA LYS A 29 -22.35 2.59 -16.38
C LYS A 29 -22.61 1.53 -15.32
N GLU A 30 -21.62 0.66 -15.08
CA GLU A 30 -21.66 -0.35 -14.03
C GLU A 30 -20.50 -0.16 -13.05
N ILE A 31 -20.73 -0.53 -11.79
CA ILE A 31 -19.69 -0.41 -10.76
C ILE A 31 -18.49 -1.31 -11.08
N GLY A 32 -18.74 -2.55 -11.52
CA GLY A 32 -17.68 -3.49 -11.88
C GLY A 32 -16.77 -2.96 -12.99
N GLU A 33 -17.37 -2.45 -14.07
CA GLU A 33 -16.62 -1.85 -15.18
C GLU A 33 -15.74 -0.67 -14.73
N GLY A 34 -16.24 0.18 -13.82
CA GLY A 34 -15.46 1.31 -13.33
C GLY A 34 -14.34 0.90 -12.38
N VAL A 35 -14.53 -0.15 -11.58
CA VAL A 35 -13.45 -0.72 -10.76
C VAL A 35 -12.35 -1.30 -11.64
N ASP A 36 -12.72 -2.04 -12.69
CA ASP A 36 -11.78 -2.59 -13.67
C ASP A 36 -11.03 -1.48 -14.43
N LEU A 37 -11.74 -0.42 -14.82
CA LEU A 37 -11.16 0.75 -15.45
C LEU A 37 -10.11 1.42 -14.55
N LEU A 38 -10.44 1.65 -13.28
CA LEU A 38 -9.49 2.25 -12.33
C LEU A 38 -8.26 1.37 -12.12
N ALA A 39 -8.45 0.06 -12.00
CA ALA A 39 -7.35 -0.89 -11.88
C ALA A 39 -6.45 -0.87 -13.13
N GLN A 40 -7.05 -0.80 -14.32
CA GLN A 40 -6.31 -0.77 -15.59
C GLN A 40 -5.52 0.53 -15.78
N ILE A 41 -6.12 1.68 -15.44
CA ILE A 41 -5.42 2.99 -15.48
C ILE A 41 -4.21 2.95 -14.52
N ALA A 42 -4.45 2.58 -13.26
CA ALA A 42 -3.42 2.56 -12.24
C ALA A 42 -2.32 1.52 -12.56
N GLU A 43 -2.67 0.35 -13.10
CA GLU A 43 -1.70 -0.65 -13.56
C GLU A 43 -0.86 -0.14 -14.74
N GLY A 44 -1.48 0.60 -15.67
CA GLY A 44 -0.77 1.25 -16.79
C GLY A 44 0.30 2.25 -16.33
N ASP A 45 0.07 2.91 -15.19
CA ASP A 45 1.00 3.85 -14.56
C ASP A 45 1.98 3.18 -13.58
N GLY A 46 1.95 1.84 -13.46
CA GLY A 46 2.86 1.07 -12.61
C GLY A 46 2.49 1.03 -11.12
N ALA A 47 1.24 1.33 -10.77
CA ALA A 47 0.78 1.22 -9.39
C ALA A 47 0.70 -0.24 -8.92
N HIS A 48 0.90 -0.44 -7.63
CA HIS A 48 0.76 -1.76 -6.99
C HIS A 48 -0.68 -2.03 -6.50
N ALA A 49 -1.43 -0.97 -6.19
CA ALA A 49 -2.81 -1.06 -5.73
C ALA A 49 -3.54 0.27 -5.93
N VAL A 50 -4.87 0.24 -5.85
CA VAL A 50 -5.71 1.43 -5.63
C VAL A 50 -6.31 1.34 -4.22
N ILE A 51 -6.24 2.41 -3.45
CA ILE A 51 -6.82 2.52 -2.10
C ILE A 51 -7.80 3.69 -2.01
N GLY A 52 -8.60 3.73 -0.94
CA GLY A 52 -9.48 4.85 -0.63
C GLY A 52 -10.57 5.08 -1.67
N LEU A 53 -11.06 4.01 -2.31
CA LEU A 53 -12.09 4.10 -3.34
C LEU A 53 -13.36 4.79 -2.83
N ARG A 54 -13.79 5.84 -3.53
CA ARG A 54 -15.11 6.48 -3.38
C ARG A 54 -15.89 6.37 -4.67
N ILE A 55 -17.18 6.11 -4.53
CA ILE A 55 -18.12 5.99 -5.65
C ILE A 55 -19.23 7.01 -5.44
N ALA A 56 -19.47 7.84 -6.45
CA ALA A 56 -20.57 8.79 -6.51
C ALA A 56 -21.52 8.37 -7.65
N THR A 57 -22.81 8.32 -7.36
CA THR A 57 -23.83 8.05 -8.38
C THR A 57 -24.42 9.37 -8.84
N PHE A 58 -24.53 9.56 -10.15
CA PHE A 58 -25.25 10.68 -10.73
C PHE A 58 -26.20 10.18 -11.80
N SER A 59 -27.42 10.72 -11.79
CA SER A 59 -28.38 10.47 -12.85
C SER A 59 -28.27 11.60 -13.86
N ALA A 60 -27.98 11.27 -15.12
CA ALA A 60 -28.09 12.25 -16.19
C ALA A 60 -29.57 12.60 -16.31
N HIS A 61 -29.97 13.79 -15.85
CA HIS A 61 -31.35 14.23 -15.93
C HIS A 61 -31.78 14.23 -17.41
N GLU A 62 -32.83 13.46 -17.71
CA GLU A 62 -33.40 13.24 -19.04
C GLU A 62 -33.61 14.55 -19.81
N THR A 63 -32.86 14.75 -20.89
CA THR A 63 -33.31 15.64 -21.96
C THR A 63 -34.35 14.90 -22.78
N ARG A 64 -35.63 15.07 -22.42
CA ARG A 64 -36.83 14.73 -23.21
C ARG A 64 -36.99 13.26 -23.62
N GLY A 65 -37.77 12.52 -22.84
CA GLY A 65 -38.91 11.78 -23.40
C GLY A 65 -38.78 10.28 -23.66
N ILE A 66 -37.71 9.59 -23.27
CA ILE A 66 -37.65 8.13 -23.35
C ILE A 66 -37.00 7.59 -22.09
N LEU A 67 -37.76 6.77 -21.36
CA LEU A 67 -37.33 5.95 -20.23
C LEU A 67 -35.88 5.48 -20.39
N GLY A 68 -34.97 6.13 -19.67
CA GLY A 68 -33.55 5.85 -19.84
C GLY A 68 -32.67 6.44 -18.75
N THR A 69 -33.15 6.50 -17.51
CA THR A 69 -32.33 6.87 -16.36
C THR A 69 -31.40 5.72 -15.98
N ASN A 70 -30.41 5.41 -16.82
CA ASN A 70 -29.32 4.54 -16.40
C ASN A 70 -28.38 5.35 -15.50
N PRO A 71 -28.24 4.99 -14.22
CA PRO A 71 -27.33 5.69 -13.33
C PRO A 71 -25.90 5.60 -13.88
N ARG A 72 -25.16 6.69 -13.78
CA ARG A 72 -23.72 6.69 -14.01
C ARG A 72 -22.99 6.75 -12.68
N TYR A 73 -21.84 6.10 -12.62
CA TYR A 73 -21.00 6.04 -11.44
C TYR A 73 -19.69 6.76 -11.75
N ALA A 74 -19.42 7.84 -11.03
CA ALA A 74 -18.09 8.44 -10.95
C ALA A 74 -17.34 7.75 -9.82
N MET A 75 -16.09 7.38 -10.07
CA MET A 75 -15.25 6.71 -9.10
C MET A 75 -13.93 7.45 -8.98
N VAL A 76 -13.44 7.55 -7.76
CA VAL A 76 -12.11 8.10 -7.47
C VAL A 76 -11.42 7.21 -6.45
N GLY A 77 -10.16 6.89 -6.70
CA GLY A 77 -9.30 6.18 -5.79
C GLY A 77 -7.90 6.81 -5.78
N THR A 78 -7.02 6.27 -4.96
CA THR A 78 -5.60 6.65 -4.91
C THR A 78 -4.77 5.47 -5.37
N ALA A 79 -4.12 5.60 -6.52
CA ALA A 79 -3.13 4.64 -6.97
C ALA A 79 -1.86 4.79 -6.13
N VAL A 80 -1.27 3.67 -5.71
CA VAL A 80 -0.10 3.67 -4.82
C VAL A 80 1.01 2.75 -5.31
N ILE A 81 2.25 3.19 -5.14
CA ILE A 81 3.45 2.35 -5.25
C ILE A 81 3.94 2.06 -3.83
N LEU A 82 3.99 0.78 -3.48
CA LEU A 82 4.55 0.27 -2.24
C LEU A 82 6.06 0.10 -2.38
N GLY A 83 6.80 0.62 -1.41
CA GLY A 83 8.24 0.43 -1.32
C GLY A 83 8.62 -0.98 -0.87
N PRO A 84 9.92 -1.31 -0.94
CA PRO A 84 10.43 -2.57 -0.46
C PRO A 84 10.18 -2.68 1.04
N ARG A 85 9.92 -3.91 1.48
CA ARG A 85 9.75 -4.22 2.90
C ARG A 85 10.99 -3.75 3.66
N ALA A 86 10.80 -3.00 4.75
CA ALA A 86 11.90 -2.79 5.68
C ALA A 86 12.39 -4.17 6.15
N PRO A 87 13.71 -4.45 6.10
CA PRO A 87 14.22 -5.70 6.67
C PRO A 87 13.73 -5.76 8.11
N GLU A 88 13.20 -6.91 8.54
CA GLU A 88 12.88 -7.11 9.94
C GLU A 88 14.12 -6.69 10.72
N ARG A 89 14.01 -5.69 11.60
CA ARG A 89 15.08 -5.42 12.57
C ARG A 89 15.28 -6.74 13.28
N GLY A 90 16.40 -7.41 12.99
CA GLY A 90 16.82 -8.59 13.73
C GLY A 90 16.82 -8.26 15.23
N PRO A 91 16.83 -9.28 16.10
CA PRO A 91 16.99 -9.04 17.53
C PRO A 91 18.14 -8.05 17.74
N PRO A 92 18.00 -7.08 18.67
CA PRO A 92 19.07 -6.14 18.97
C PRO A 92 20.35 -6.95 19.15
N LEU A 93 21.42 -6.54 18.46
CA LEU A 93 22.71 -7.21 18.62
C LEU A 93 23.01 -7.26 20.12
N PRO A 94 23.45 -8.42 20.65
CA PRO A 94 23.90 -8.47 22.02
C PRO A 94 24.93 -7.34 22.22
N PRO A 95 24.94 -6.68 23.39
CA PRO A 95 25.94 -5.66 23.67
C PRO A 95 27.32 -6.25 23.34
N GLU A 96 28.11 -5.52 22.54
CA GLU A 96 29.49 -5.94 22.25
C GLU A 96 30.18 -6.13 23.61
N GLU A 97 30.49 -7.39 23.94
CA GLU A 97 31.32 -7.65 25.11
C GLU A 97 32.63 -6.88 24.90
N PRO A 98 33.07 -6.07 25.87
CA PRO A 98 34.34 -5.38 25.75
C PRO A 98 35.43 -6.43 25.47
N PRO A 99 36.41 -6.12 24.60
CA PRO A 99 37.45 -7.06 24.26
C PRO A 99 38.10 -7.56 25.55
N TRP A 100 38.16 -8.88 25.70
CA TRP A 100 38.82 -9.55 26.82
C TRP A 100 40.19 -8.90 27.05
N THR A 101 40.39 -8.31 28.23
CA THR A 101 41.67 -7.74 28.63
C THR A 101 42.48 -8.82 29.36
N PRO A 102 43.75 -9.05 29.00
CA PRO A 102 44.63 -10.01 29.67
C PRO A 102 44.83 -9.78 31.18
N GLU A 103 44.30 -8.70 31.75
CA GLU A 103 44.41 -8.32 33.16
C GLU A 103 43.42 -9.08 34.07
N ASP A 104 42.44 -9.80 33.50
CA ASP A 104 41.46 -10.60 34.27
C ASP A 104 42.01 -11.96 34.72
N GLU A 105 43.14 -12.41 34.17
CA GLU A 105 43.87 -13.57 34.67
C GLU A 105 44.78 -13.16 35.82
N GLY A 106 44.19 -13.07 37.01
CA GLY A 106 44.91 -13.14 38.26
C GLY A 106 45.76 -14.41 38.31
N TYR A 107 47.01 -14.30 37.86
CA TYR A 107 48.08 -15.24 38.10
C TYR A 107 48.08 -15.63 39.59
N PRO A 108 47.96 -16.91 39.97
CA PRO A 108 48.33 -17.30 41.32
C PRO A 108 49.84 -17.01 41.47
N PRO A 109 50.28 -16.29 42.51
CA PRO A 109 51.71 -16.11 42.72
C PRO A 109 52.31 -17.48 43.03
N TYR A 110 53.32 -17.85 42.25
CA TYR A 110 54.23 -18.93 42.58
C TYR A 110 54.71 -18.75 44.02
N GLY A 111 54.32 -19.66 44.91
CA GLY A 111 54.86 -19.77 46.26
C GLY A 111 56.18 -20.56 46.25
N PRO A 112 57.17 -20.20 47.07
CA PRO A 112 58.48 -20.87 47.16
C PRO A 112 58.40 -22.28 47.75
#